data_AF-A0A8X6FHD9-F1
#
_entry.id   AF-A0A8X6FHD9-F1
#
_cell.length_a   1.000
_cell.length_b   1.000
_cell.length_c   1.000
_cell.angle_alpha   90.00
_cell.angle_beta   90.00
_cell.angle_gamma   90.00
#
_symmetry.space_group_name_H-M   'P 1'
#
loop_
_entity.id
_entity.type
_entity.pdbx_description
1 polymer ?
#
loop_
_entity_poly.entity_id
_entity_poly.type
_entity_poly.pdbx_seq_one_letter_code
_entity_poly.pdbx_strand_id
1 'polypeptide(L)'
;MIVTRLRKWSEVEPLLDTFPDRRPPDPDLLNDAGCTCDDCDLPHHVSTQDEVRHLVEVTKVFLQQLPSPAIITIARSSRDDYCPPEEVDFIQDCVLKMLEEVYNCVEITRDYETDKSEEEEEAAQGTSA
;
A
#
# COMPACT_ATOMS: atom_id res chain seq x y z
N MET A 1 -3.54 -4.31 -3.19
CA MET A 1 -3.53 -5.59 -3.94
C MET A 1 -3.10 -5.32 -5.38
N ILE A 2 -1.83 -5.52 -5.70
CA ILE A 2 -1.34 -5.45 -7.10
C ILE A 2 -1.79 -6.74 -7.77
N VAL A 3 -2.76 -6.67 -8.68
CA VAL A 3 -3.14 -7.82 -9.51
C VAL A 3 -2.17 -7.88 -10.69
N THR A 4 -0.94 -8.35 -10.44
CA THR A 4 -0.03 -8.68 -11.53
C THR A 4 -0.43 -10.00 -12.14
N ARG A 5 -0.78 -9.98 -13.42
CA ARG A 5 -0.92 -11.20 -14.22
C ARG A 5 0.42 -11.92 -14.20
N LEU A 6 0.52 -13.02 -13.44
CA LEU A 6 1.66 -13.93 -13.45
C LEU A 6 1.93 -14.36 -14.90
N ARG A 7 3.01 -13.85 -15.49
CA ARG A 7 3.49 -14.32 -16.80
C ARG A 7 4.06 -15.72 -16.64
N LYS A 8 3.92 -16.55 -17.68
CA LYS A 8 4.54 -17.88 -17.69
C LYS A 8 6.06 -17.72 -17.63
N TRP A 9 6.71 -18.57 -16.84
CA TRP A 9 8.18 -18.55 -16.68
C TRP A 9 8.92 -18.61 -18.03
N SER A 10 8.41 -19.39 -18.99
CA SER A 10 8.96 -19.49 -20.35
C SER A 10 8.99 -18.17 -21.14
N GLU A 11 8.16 -17.18 -20.76
CA GLU A 11 8.11 -15.86 -21.41
C GLU A 11 9.13 -14.88 -20.79
N VAL A 12 9.52 -15.08 -19.53
CA VAL A 12 10.45 -14.20 -18.80
C VAL A 12 11.87 -14.76 -18.75
N GLU A 13 12.04 -16.07 -18.95
CA GLU A 13 13.34 -16.74 -18.98
C GLU A 13 14.34 -16.11 -19.96
N PRO A 14 13.95 -15.72 -21.20
CA PRO A 14 14.87 -15.04 -22.12
C PRO A 14 15.28 -13.63 -21.68
N LEU A 15 14.50 -12.98 -20.80
CA LEU A 15 14.84 -11.65 -20.28
C LEU A 15 15.95 -11.74 -19.22
N LEU A 16 16.09 -12.88 -18.54
CA LEU A 16 17.17 -13.09 -17.57
C LEU A 16 18.56 -13.01 -18.23
N ASP A 17 18.66 -13.33 -19.53
CA ASP A 17 19.89 -13.20 -20.32
C ASP A 17 20.37 -11.75 -20.53
N THR A 18 19.50 -10.77 -20.29
CA THR A 18 19.88 -9.35 -20.34
C THR A 18 20.54 -8.85 -19.05
N PHE A 19 20.45 -9.62 -17.97
CA PHE A 19 21.06 -9.28 -16.68
C PHE A 19 22.42 -9.99 -16.51
N PRO A 20 23.45 -9.30 -16.01
CA PRO A 20 24.82 -9.82 -15.95
C PRO A 20 24.97 -11.13 -15.16
N ASP A 21 24.02 -11.43 -14.26
CA ASP A 21 24.03 -12.60 -13.39
C ASP A 21 22.83 -13.55 -13.58
N ARG A 22 21.96 -13.33 -14.59
CA ARG A 22 20.67 -14.04 -14.74
C ARG A 22 19.79 -14.04 -13.48
N ARG A 23 20.04 -13.11 -12.57
CA ARG A 23 19.21 -12.87 -11.39
C ARG A 23 18.17 -11.81 -11.75
N PRO A 24 16.92 -11.95 -11.26
CA PRO A 24 15.97 -10.87 -11.37
C PRO A 24 16.56 -9.62 -10.72
N PRO A 25 16.31 -8.43 -11.29
CA PRO A 25 16.74 -7.18 -10.67
C PRO A 25 16.18 -7.11 -9.25
N ASP A 26 16.99 -6.53 -8.35
CA ASP A 26 16.55 -6.18 -7.01
C ASP A 26 15.24 -5.37 -7.11
N PRO A 27 14.13 -5.79 -6.48
CA PRO A 27 12.85 -5.10 -6.56
C PRO A 27 12.96 -3.62 -6.19
N ASP A 28 13.81 -3.28 -5.22
CA ASP A 28 14.02 -1.90 -4.79
C ASP A 28 14.71 -1.10 -5.91
N LEU A 29 15.73 -1.68 -6.54
CA LEU A 29 16.43 -1.08 -7.68
C LEU A 29 15.53 -0.93 -8.92
N LEU A 30 14.62 -1.90 -9.14
CA LEU A 30 13.65 -1.83 -10.23
C LEU A 30 12.62 -0.72 -9.99
N ASN A 31 12.17 -0.56 -8.74
CA ASN A 31 11.28 0.52 -8.33
C ASN A 31 11.95 1.89 -8.55
N ASP A 32 13.19 2.04 -8.07
CA ASP A 32 13.98 3.28 -8.20
C ASP A 32 14.23 3.66 -9.67
N ALA A 33 14.50 2.68 -10.54
CA ALA A 33 14.67 2.93 -11.96
C ALA A 33 13.38 3.46 -12.61
N GLY A 34 12.20 3.05 -12.12
CA GLY A 34 10.89 3.54 -12.56
C GLY A 34 10.59 4.98 -12.16
N CYS A 35 11.20 5.48 -11.09
CA CYS A 35 11.05 6.85 -10.59
C CYS A 35 11.84 7.90 -11.39
N THR A 36 12.64 7.49 -12.39
CA THR A 36 13.52 8.39 -13.16
C THR A 36 12.84 9.14 -14.32
N CYS A 37 11.53 8.99 -14.50
CA CYS A 37 10.78 9.64 -15.59
C CYS A 37 10.18 11.00 -15.24
N ASP A 38 10.37 11.47 -14.01
CA ASP A 38 9.67 12.63 -13.47
C ASP A 38 10.60 13.85 -13.45
N ASP A 39 10.65 14.62 -14.55
CA ASP A 39 11.50 15.82 -14.70
C ASP A 39 11.03 17.04 -13.87
N CYS A 40 9.96 16.89 -13.09
CA CYS A 40 9.39 17.95 -12.24
C CYS A 40 9.26 17.44 -10.80
N ASP A 41 9.74 18.23 -9.84
CA ASP A 41 9.50 17.98 -8.42
C ASP A 41 7.98 17.80 -8.20
N LEU A 42 7.60 16.65 -7.65
CA LEU A 42 6.20 16.35 -7.33
C LEU A 42 5.69 17.36 -6.29
N PRO A 43 4.41 17.75 -6.34
CA PRO A 43 3.86 18.68 -5.37
C PRO A 43 4.04 18.17 -3.92
N HIS A 44 4.83 18.88 -3.11
CA HIS A 44 5.12 18.51 -1.71
C HIS A 44 4.05 18.98 -0.70
N HIS A 45 2.78 19.08 -1.12
CA HIS A 45 1.73 19.52 -0.20
C HIS A 45 1.37 18.40 0.77
N VAL A 46 1.72 18.58 2.04
CA VAL A 46 1.24 17.72 3.12
C VAL A 46 -0.14 18.22 3.56
N SER A 47 -1.13 17.35 3.47
CA SER A 47 -2.51 17.69 3.83
C SER A 47 -2.64 17.86 5.34
N THR A 48 -3.34 18.90 5.77
CA THR A 48 -3.69 19.06 7.19
C THR A 48 -4.74 18.03 7.61
N GLN A 49 -4.84 17.75 8.91
CA GLN A 49 -5.86 16.83 9.42
C GLN A 49 -7.30 17.24 9.05
N ASP A 50 -7.57 18.54 8.93
CA ASP A 50 -8.88 19.04 8.54
C ASP A 50 -9.17 18.82 7.05
N GLU A 51 -8.15 18.96 6.18
CA GLU A 51 -8.26 18.59 4.77
C GLU A 51 -8.50 17.08 4.60
N VAL A 52 -7.81 16.24 5.38
CA VAL A 52 -8.03 14.79 5.41
C VAL A 52 -9.46 14.47 5.85
N ARG A 53 -9.94 15.04 6.97
CA ARG A 53 -11.32 14.84 7.44
C ARG A 53 -12.35 15.28 6.41
N HIS A 54 -12.09 16.42 5.75
CA HIS A 54 -12.97 16.91 4.70
C HIS A 54 -13.02 15.94 3.51
N LEU A 55 -11.88 15.42 3.05
CA LEU A 55 -11.82 14.42 2.00
C LEU A 55 -12.57 13.13 2.36
N VAL A 56 -12.42 12.66 3.60
CA VAL A 56 -13.14 11.49 4.12
C VAL A 56 -14.65 11.73 4.12
N GLU A 57 -15.12 12.91 4.52
CA GLU A 57 -16.53 13.27 4.51
C GLU A 57 -17.09 13.36 3.07
N VAL A 58 -16.35 13.95 2.13
CA VAL A 58 -16.77 13.97 0.72
C VAL A 58 -16.84 12.55 0.15
N THR A 59 -15.88 11.69 0.52
CA THR A 59 -15.86 10.28 0.13
C THR A 59 -17.06 9.53 0.70
N LYS A 60 -17.44 9.79 1.95
CA LYS A 60 -18.65 9.24 2.59
C LYS A 60 -19.90 9.53 1.78
N VAL A 61 -20.10 10.81 1.42
CA VAL A 61 -21.25 11.26 0.62
C VAL A 61 -21.26 10.57 -0.75
N PHE A 62 -20.08 10.39 -1.35
CA PHE A 62 -19.95 9.66 -2.61
C PHE A 62 -20.33 8.18 -2.46
N LEU A 63 -19.84 7.49 -1.43
CA LEU A 63 -20.15 6.08 -1.17
C LEU A 63 -21.63 5.83 -0.90
N GLN A 64 -22.32 6.77 -0.23
CA GLN A 64 -23.77 6.70 0.00
C GLN A 64 -24.60 6.74 -1.28
N GLN A 65 -24.04 7.19 -2.41
CA GLN A 65 -24.71 7.20 -3.71
C GLN A 65 -24.47 5.92 -4.51
N LEU A 66 -23.55 5.06 -4.06
CA LEU A 66 -23.22 3.78 -4.70
C LEU A 66 -24.04 2.64 -4.09
N PRO A 67 -24.31 1.57 -4.84
CA PRO A 67 -24.87 0.35 -4.27
C PRO A 67 -23.91 -0.25 -3.23
N SER A 68 -24.46 -0.92 -2.22
CA SER A 68 -23.66 -1.54 -1.16
C SER A 68 -22.71 -2.60 -1.75
N PRO A 69 -21.38 -2.47 -1.55
CA PRO A 69 -20.42 -3.45 -2.02
C PRO A 69 -20.45 -4.70 -1.14
N ALA A 70 -20.05 -5.85 -1.70
CA ALA A 70 -19.86 -7.06 -0.92
C ALA A 70 -18.52 -7.07 -0.15
N ILE A 71 -17.48 -6.44 -0.73
CA ILE A 71 -16.12 -6.41 -0.19
C ILE A 71 -15.53 -5.03 -0.46
N ILE A 72 -14.80 -4.49 0.52
CA ILE A 72 -14.03 -3.25 0.40
C ILE A 72 -12.56 -3.59 0.68
N THR A 73 -11.68 -3.23 -0.26
CA THR A 73 -10.23 -3.43 -0.10
C THR A 73 -9.54 -2.08 -0.08
N ILE A 74 -8.69 -1.86 0.92
CA ILE A 74 -7.94 -0.62 1.11
C ILE A 74 -6.45 -0.98 1.12
N ALA A 75 -5.64 -0.23 0.36
CA ALA A 75 -4.19 -0.36 0.41
C ALA A 75 -3.62 0.67 1.40
N ARG A 76 -2.79 0.21 2.34
CA ARG A 76 -2.02 1.07 3.25
C ARG A 76 -0.68 1.41 2.59
N SER A 77 -0.45 2.69 2.31
CA SER A 77 0.83 3.17 1.78
C SER A 77 1.66 3.75 2.92
N SER A 78 2.31 2.88 3.70
CA SER A 78 3.11 3.29 4.87
C SER A 78 4.62 3.26 4.65
N ARG A 79 5.04 2.82 3.47
CA ARG A 79 6.45 2.69 3.06
C ARG A 79 6.72 3.49 1.78
N ASP A 80 5.76 4.28 1.35
CA ASP A 80 6.01 5.24 0.27
C ASP A 80 6.49 6.56 0.89
N ASP A 81 7.29 7.31 0.16
CA ASP A 81 7.75 8.63 0.62
C ASP A 81 6.64 9.70 0.50
N TYR A 82 5.39 9.30 0.25
CA TYR A 82 4.26 10.18 0.00
C TYR A 82 3.34 10.36 1.22
N CYS A 83 3.10 9.30 2.00
CA CYS A 83 2.26 9.37 3.19
C CYS A 83 3.14 9.42 4.45
N PRO A 84 3.16 10.55 5.19
CA PRO A 84 3.93 10.66 6.42
C PRO A 84 3.55 9.52 7.39
N PRO A 85 4.51 8.72 7.89
CA PRO A 85 4.23 7.52 8.67
C PRO A 85 3.42 7.82 9.93
N GLU A 86 3.58 9.01 10.51
CA GLU A 86 2.81 9.51 11.65
C GLU A 86 1.33 9.79 11.34
N GLU A 87 0.97 10.03 10.07
CA GLU A 87 -0.41 10.32 9.64
C GLU A 87 -1.16 9.09 9.14
N VAL A 88 -0.46 8.02 8.77
CA VAL A 88 -1.06 6.81 8.18
C VAL A 88 -2.17 6.25 9.08
N ASP A 89 -1.88 6.10 10.37
CA ASP A 89 -2.84 5.54 11.33
C ASP A 89 -4.05 6.47 11.52
N PHE A 90 -3.83 7.79 11.54
CA PHE A 90 -4.91 8.78 11.63
C PHE A 90 -5.83 8.73 10.42
N ILE A 91 -5.28 8.68 9.20
CA ILE A 91 -6.04 8.57 7.96
C ILE A 91 -6.84 7.28 7.95
N GLN A 92 -6.19 6.16 8.28
CA GLN A 92 -6.82 4.85 8.35
C GLN A 92 -8.00 4.84 9.32
N ASP A 93 -7.83 5.38 10.53
CA ASP A 93 -8.89 5.45 11.52
C ASP A 93 -10.08 6.30 11.06
N CYS A 94 -9.81 7.40 10.36
CA CYS A 94 -10.88 8.24 9.78
C CYS A 94 -11.68 7.47 8.73
N VAL A 95 -11.00 6.74 7.83
CA VAL A 95 -11.64 5.95 6.78
C VAL A 95 -12.45 4.78 7.36
N LEU A 96 -11.88 4.05 8.33
CA LEU A 96 -12.59 2.91 8.95
C LEU A 96 -13.85 3.35 9.69
N LYS A 97 -13.79 4.44 10.46
CA LYS A 97 -14.98 5.02 11.12
C LYS A 97 -16.04 5.43 10.11
N MET A 98 -15.64 6.08 9.02
CA MET A 98 -16.55 6.47 7.95
C MET A 98 -17.22 5.24 7.31
N LEU A 99 -16.49 4.16 7.06
CA LEU A 99 -17.05 2.93 6.49
C LEU A 99 -18.03 2.24 7.44
N GLU A 100 -17.74 2.22 8.74
CA GLU A 100 -18.66 1.72 9.77
C GLU A 100 -19.98 2.51 9.77
N GLU A 101 -19.90 3.84 9.64
CA GLU A 101 -21.08 4.72 9.57
C GLU A 101 -21.92 4.52 8.29
N VAL A 102 -21.29 4.22 7.15
CA VAL A 102 -21.99 4.06 5.87
C VAL A 102 -22.66 2.69 5.75
N TYR A 103 -21.94 1.61 6.08
CA TYR A 103 -22.38 0.26 5.75
C TYR A 103 -23.00 -0.50 6.93
N ASN A 104 -22.69 -0.11 8.18
CA ASN A 104 -23.02 -0.82 9.41
C ASN A 104 -22.48 -2.28 9.43
N CYS A 105 -21.89 -2.71 10.55
CA CYS A 105 -21.38 -4.09 10.71
C CYS A 105 -20.34 -4.50 9.64
N VAL A 106 -19.26 -3.73 9.52
CA VAL A 106 -18.11 -4.09 8.68
C VAL A 106 -17.18 -5.01 9.46
N GLU A 107 -16.87 -6.19 8.90
CA GLU A 107 -15.78 -7.04 9.39
C GLU A 107 -14.46 -6.50 8.84
N ILE A 108 -13.52 -6.18 9.74
CA ILE A 108 -12.22 -5.56 9.37
C ILE A 108 -11.12 -6.60 9.54
N THR A 109 -10.40 -6.89 8.45
CA THR A 109 -9.19 -7.72 8.44
C THR A 109 -7.98 -6.86 8.05
N ARG A 110 -6.87 -7.01 8.78
CA ARG A 110 -5.62 -6.25 8.56
C ARG A 110 -4.49 -7.20 8.23
N ASP A 111 -4.30 -7.47 6.94
CA ASP A 111 -3.33 -8.48 6.50
C ASP A 111 -1.89 -8.15 6.92
N TYR A 112 -1.53 -6.86 6.96
CA TYR A 112 -0.19 -6.38 7.33
C TYR A 112 0.21 -6.61 8.80
N GLU A 113 -0.73 -7.00 9.68
CA GLU A 113 -0.41 -7.34 11.07
C GLU A 113 0.18 -8.75 11.17
N THR A 114 -0.11 -9.62 10.19
CA THR A 114 0.38 -11.00 10.13
C THR A 114 1.87 -11.04 9.78
N ASP A 115 2.32 -10.11 8.93
CA ASP A 115 3.73 -10.01 8.52
C ASP A 115 4.64 -9.56 9.68
N LYS A 116 4.14 -8.72 10.60
CA LYS A 116 4.91 -8.25 11.76
C LYS A 116 5.29 -9.35 12.74
N SER A 117 4.43 -10.35 12.90
CA SER A 117 4.72 -11.50 13.77
C SER A 117 5.84 -12.39 13.22
N GLU A 118 6.01 -12.45 11.90
CA GLU A 118 7.06 -13.26 11.26
C GLU A 118 8.43 -12.56 11.32
N GLU A 119 8.47 -11.23 11.19
CA GLU A 119 9.69 -10.42 11.32
C GLU A 119 10.24 -10.35 12.76
N GLU A 120 9.35 -10.30 13.78
CA GLU A 120 9.75 -10.32 15.20
C GLU A 120 10.29 -11.70 15.63
N GLU A 121 9.82 -12.80 15.03
CA GLU A 121 10.28 -14.16 15.31
C GLU A 121 11.66 -14.44 14.69
N GLU A 122 11.99 -13.86 13.52
CA GLU A 122 13.34 -13.88 12.95
C GLU A 122 14.34 -13.02 13.74
N ALA A 123 13.93 -11.84 14.21
CA ALA A 123 14.78 -10.96 15.04
C ALA A 123 15.13 -11.59 16.40
N ALA A 124 14.20 -12.35 17.00
CA ALA A 124 14.44 -13.07 18.26
C ALA A 124 15.40 -14.26 18.11
N GLN A 125 15.55 -14.82 16.92
CA GLN A 125 16.43 -15.96 16.63
C GLN A 125 17.84 -15.54 16.17
N GLY A 126 18.05 -14.26 15.85
CA GLY A 126 19.33 -13.72 15.35
C GLY A 126 20.36 -13.27 16.41
N THR A 127 20.06 -13.33 17.71
CA THR A 127 21.02 -12.93 18.76
C THR A 127 21.65 -14.14 19.46
N SER A 128 22.47 -14.91 18.73
CA SER A 128 23.48 -15.79 19.33
C SER A 128 24.54 -16.18 18.29
N ALA A 129 25.61 -15.37 18.21
CA ALA A 129 26.94 -15.77 17.78
C ALA A 129 27.97 -14.73 18.26
#